data_AF-A0A8I0CL12-F1
#
_entry.id   AF-A0A8I0CL12-F1
#
_cell.length_a   1.000
_cell.length_b   1.000
_cell.length_c   1.000
_cell.angle_alpha   90.00
_cell.angle_beta   90.00
_cell.angle_gamma   90.00
#
_symmetry.space_group_name_H-M   'P 1'
#
loop_
_entity.id
_entity.type
_entity.pdbx_description
1 polymer ?
#
loop_
_entity_poly.entity_id
_entity_poly.type
_entity_poly.pdbx_seq_one_letter_code
_entity_poly.pdbx_strand_id
1 'polypeptide(L)'
;MSGRTDSGHGAGAGAGAAAGVGAGVGAGAGAAAGVGAGVGAGAGAAAGVGAGAREVILARVRDALGRGDDATPPPAGDIPREYRRSGSLTGDELVDLFIDRLEDYDATVRRVPADGVAGAVAAFLRERHGGGGATREDGGGAGEVTVVTPDAVPAEWFAEVTGDGDGVPVRVIRDSRERPLDVDTVNSVDAVVTGSAVSVADTGTIVLVGELSGRRATTLVPDHHVVVVDVDDIVEIVPEAFRRLTGQGLDGQPMTFVSGPSATVDIELIRVQGVHGPRTLDVVIAG
;
A
#
# COMPACT_ATOMS: atom_id res chain seq x y z
N MET A 1 -66.07 10.44 21.44
CA MET A 1 -66.57 9.12 20.96
C MET A 1 -65.61 8.66 19.89
N SER A 2 -64.69 7.75 20.24
CA SER A 2 -64.80 6.30 20.03
C SER A 2 -64.49 5.94 18.57
N GLY A 3 -63.56 5.05 18.22
CA GLY A 3 -62.85 4.09 19.04
C GLY A 3 -61.79 3.35 18.21
N ARG A 4 -60.97 2.64 18.96
CA ARG A 4 -59.91 1.69 18.60
C ARG A 4 -60.50 0.46 17.89
N THR A 5 -59.79 -0.13 16.93
CA THR A 5 -59.64 -1.59 16.80
C THR A 5 -58.35 -1.94 16.05
N ASP A 6 -57.89 -3.15 16.34
CA ASP A 6 -56.54 -3.70 16.28
C ASP A 6 -56.52 -4.89 15.29
N SER A 7 -55.33 -5.24 14.79
CA SER A 7 -54.88 -6.54 14.24
C SER A 7 -53.67 -6.26 13.32
N GLY A 8 -52.46 -6.78 13.51
CA GLY A 8 -51.98 -7.98 14.20
C GLY A 8 -51.42 -8.93 13.13
N HIS A 9 -50.10 -9.01 12.97
CA HIS A 9 -49.36 -10.13 12.36
C HIS A 9 -47.94 -10.17 12.96
N GLY A 10 -47.52 -11.37 13.37
CA GLY A 10 -46.48 -11.60 14.37
C GLY A 10 -45.05 -11.72 13.82
N ALA A 11 -44.09 -11.55 14.73
CA ALA A 11 -42.69 -11.89 14.53
C ALA A 11 -42.29 -12.93 15.58
N GLY A 12 -41.86 -14.09 15.10
CA GLY A 12 -41.47 -15.25 15.89
C GLY A 12 -40.12 -15.08 16.58
N ALA A 13 -40.02 -15.66 17.76
CA ALA A 13 -38.79 -15.82 18.53
C ALA A 13 -37.89 -16.87 17.87
N GLY A 14 -36.69 -16.46 17.46
CA GLY A 14 -35.60 -17.34 17.06
C GLY A 14 -34.56 -17.43 18.16
N ALA A 15 -34.42 -18.60 18.77
CA ALA A 15 -33.38 -18.93 19.74
C ALA A 15 -32.04 -19.15 19.01
N GLY A 16 -31.01 -18.38 19.38
CA GLY A 16 -29.63 -18.58 18.96
C GLY A 16 -28.73 -18.64 20.19
N ALA A 17 -28.20 -19.82 20.48
CA ALA A 17 -27.40 -20.12 21.67
C ALA A 17 -26.02 -19.46 21.61
N ALA A 18 -25.73 -18.58 22.58
CA ALA A 18 -24.39 -18.09 22.86
C ALA A 18 -23.70 -19.07 23.82
N ALA A 19 -22.71 -19.82 23.33
CA ALA A 19 -21.86 -20.64 24.18
C ALA A 19 -20.72 -19.76 24.76
N GLY A 20 -20.98 -19.19 25.94
CA GLY A 20 -19.94 -18.66 26.82
C GLY A 20 -19.55 -19.72 27.84
N VAL A 21 -18.29 -20.15 27.84
CA VAL A 21 -17.75 -21.00 28.91
C VAL A 21 -16.90 -20.14 29.82
N GLY A 22 -17.50 -19.74 30.94
CA GLY A 22 -16.79 -19.28 32.13
C GLY A 22 -16.35 -20.47 32.97
N ALA A 23 -15.09 -20.51 33.39
CA ALA A 23 -14.59 -21.50 34.34
C ALA A 23 -14.92 -21.03 35.76
N GLY A 24 -16.05 -21.50 36.28
CA GLY A 24 -16.38 -21.46 37.71
C GLY A 24 -15.71 -22.63 38.43
N VAL A 25 -15.16 -22.35 39.61
CA VAL A 25 -14.51 -23.30 40.50
C VAL A 25 -15.59 -24.17 41.16
N GLY A 26 -15.60 -25.47 40.85
CA GLY A 26 -16.49 -26.46 41.46
C GLY A 26 -15.69 -27.66 41.96
N ALA A 27 -15.63 -27.82 43.28
CA ALA A 27 -15.05 -28.99 43.94
C ALA A 27 -16.02 -30.18 43.81
N GLY A 28 -15.56 -31.26 43.18
CA GLY A 28 -16.29 -32.52 43.07
C GLY A 28 -15.33 -33.69 43.24
N ALA A 29 -15.50 -34.43 44.33
CA ALA A 29 -14.73 -35.63 44.66
C ALA A 29 -15.22 -36.82 43.84
N GLY A 30 -14.29 -37.55 43.22
CA GLY A 30 -14.54 -38.82 42.54
C GLY A 30 -13.25 -39.64 42.52
N ALA A 31 -13.22 -40.74 43.27
CA ALA A 31 -12.09 -41.63 43.42
C ALA A 31 -12.07 -42.71 42.33
N ALA A 32 -10.89 -42.99 41.76
CA ALA A 32 -10.55 -44.30 41.23
C ALA A 32 -9.03 -44.51 41.27
N ALA A 33 -8.65 -45.68 41.78
CA ALA A 33 -7.32 -46.08 42.18
C ALA A 33 -6.39 -46.42 41.00
N GLY A 34 -5.11 -46.09 41.14
CA GLY A 34 -4.02 -46.55 40.29
C GLY A 34 -2.70 -46.44 41.04
N VAL A 35 -2.17 -47.59 41.46
CA VAL A 35 -1.00 -47.78 42.31
C VAL A 35 0.28 -47.55 41.49
N GLY A 36 1.22 -46.77 42.04
CA GLY A 36 2.56 -46.60 41.46
C GLY A 36 3.43 -45.65 42.28
N ALA A 37 3.95 -46.14 43.40
CA ALA A 37 4.90 -45.44 44.25
C ALA A 37 6.30 -45.40 43.59
N GLY A 38 6.85 -44.20 43.45
CA GLY A 38 8.24 -43.97 43.10
C GLY A 38 8.69 -42.64 43.69
N VAL A 39 9.12 -42.67 44.95
CA VAL A 39 9.71 -41.53 45.66
C VAL A 39 11.17 -41.43 45.27
N GLY A 40 11.52 -40.40 44.50
CA GLY A 40 12.89 -39.94 44.30
C GLY A 40 13.01 -38.51 44.84
N ALA A 41 13.67 -38.37 45.97
CA ALA A 41 13.88 -37.09 46.64
C ALA A 41 15.03 -36.29 45.99
N GLY A 42 14.72 -35.05 45.60
CA GLY A 42 15.52 -33.86 45.90
C GLY A 42 16.89 -33.66 45.24
N ALA A 43 16.96 -32.68 44.34
CA ALA A 43 17.98 -31.63 44.42
C ALA A 43 17.42 -30.35 43.78
N GLY A 44 17.23 -29.32 44.60
CA GLY A 44 16.76 -28.01 44.14
C GLY A 44 17.84 -27.29 43.32
N ALA A 45 17.40 -26.58 42.29
CA ALA A 45 18.19 -25.50 41.69
C ALA A 45 17.25 -24.38 41.23
N ALA A 46 17.45 -23.23 41.89
CA ALA A 46 17.27 -21.86 41.43
C ALA A 46 15.98 -21.45 40.71
N ALA A 47 15.28 -20.50 41.33
CA ALA A 47 14.39 -19.56 40.66
C ALA A 47 15.07 -18.96 39.41
N GLY A 48 14.44 -19.15 38.25
CA GLY A 48 14.79 -18.47 37.00
C GLY A 48 13.55 -17.73 36.51
N VAL A 49 13.72 -16.42 36.34
CA VAL A 49 12.83 -15.42 35.73
C VAL A 49 11.74 -16.05 34.85
N GLY A 50 10.47 -15.79 35.20
CA GLY A 50 9.32 -16.29 34.45
C GLY A 50 9.49 -16.00 32.96
N ALA A 51 9.51 -17.08 32.16
CA ALA A 51 9.61 -17.02 30.72
C ALA A 51 8.65 -15.95 30.20
N GLY A 52 9.16 -14.99 29.42
CA GLY A 52 8.33 -13.95 28.84
C GLY A 52 7.24 -14.57 27.98
N ALA A 53 6.14 -13.84 27.76
CA ALA A 53 5.03 -14.33 26.93
C ALA A 53 5.51 -14.88 25.57
N ARG A 54 6.56 -14.27 24.99
CA ARG A 54 7.24 -14.74 23.79
C ARG A 54 7.83 -16.15 23.94
N GLU A 55 8.60 -16.41 25.00
CA GLU A 55 9.21 -17.73 25.22
C GLU A 55 8.13 -18.81 25.40
N VAL A 56 7.06 -18.50 26.13
CA VAL A 56 5.93 -19.43 26.34
C VAL A 56 5.19 -19.73 25.03
N ILE A 57 4.91 -18.71 24.21
CA ILE A 57 4.27 -18.88 22.90
C ILE A 57 5.15 -19.72 21.97
N LEU A 58 6.44 -19.40 21.89
CA LEU A 58 7.36 -20.13 21.03
C LEU A 58 7.57 -21.57 21.50
N ALA A 59 7.57 -21.84 22.80
CA ALA A 59 7.62 -23.20 23.35
C ALA A 59 6.40 -24.03 22.93
N ARG A 60 5.19 -23.45 23.03
CA ARG A 60 3.95 -24.12 22.59
C ARG A 60 3.94 -24.40 21.09
N VAL A 61 4.44 -23.47 20.27
CA VAL A 61 4.56 -23.67 18.82
C VAL A 61 5.58 -24.77 18.50
N ARG A 62 6.72 -24.82 19.20
CA ARG A 62 7.72 -25.88 19.05
C ARG A 62 7.16 -27.25 19.42
N ASP A 63 6.49 -27.34 20.56
CA ASP A 63 5.85 -28.56 21.05
C ASP A 63 4.76 -29.06 20.08
N ALA A 64 3.89 -28.18 19.59
CA ALA A 64 2.87 -28.49 18.59
C ALA A 64 3.45 -28.98 17.26
N LEU A 65 4.67 -28.55 16.91
CA LEU A 65 5.40 -28.99 15.72
C LEU A 65 6.27 -30.24 15.98
N GLY A 66 6.23 -30.82 17.19
CA GLY A 66 7.06 -31.96 17.58
C GLY A 66 8.56 -31.65 17.61
N ARG A 67 8.93 -30.37 17.73
CA ARG A 67 10.32 -29.91 17.78
C ARG A 67 10.69 -29.69 19.24
N GLY A 68 11.54 -30.55 19.79
CA GLY A 68 12.15 -30.31 21.11
C GLY A 68 12.91 -28.98 21.16
N ASP A 69 13.20 -28.46 22.35
CA ASP A 69 13.87 -27.16 22.50
C ASP A 69 15.27 -27.12 21.84
N ASP A 70 15.92 -28.28 21.66
CA ASP A 70 17.21 -28.46 20.97
C ASP A 70 17.08 -29.04 19.55
N ALA A 71 15.86 -29.12 19.00
CA ALA A 71 15.67 -29.65 17.66
C ALA A 71 16.28 -28.71 16.62
N THR A 72 17.38 -29.16 16.01
CA THR A 72 17.93 -28.51 14.81
C THR A 72 16.83 -28.51 13.74
N PRO A 73 16.44 -27.34 13.19
CA PRO A 73 15.50 -27.31 12.08
C PRO A 73 16.01 -28.26 10.99
N PRO A 74 15.15 -29.09 10.37
CA PRO A 74 15.59 -29.85 9.22
C PRO A 74 16.24 -28.87 8.23
N PRO A 75 17.34 -29.25 7.57
CA PRO A 75 17.91 -28.39 6.54
C PRO A 75 16.79 -28.00 5.61
N ALA A 76 16.66 -26.70 5.33
CA ALA A 76 15.72 -26.25 4.33
C ALA A 76 16.03 -27.05 3.06
N GLY A 77 15.09 -27.89 2.62
CA GLY A 77 15.26 -28.63 1.38
C GLY A 77 15.52 -27.65 0.24
N ASP A 78 16.09 -28.15 -0.86
CA ASP A 78 16.29 -27.32 -2.04
C ASP A 78 14.92 -26.77 -2.49
N ILE A 79 14.75 -25.45 -2.43
CA ILE A 79 13.55 -24.77 -2.92
C ILE A 79 13.75 -24.57 -4.42
N PRO A 80 12.99 -25.27 -5.30
CA PRO A 80 13.14 -25.10 -6.74
C PRO A 80 12.77 -23.67 -7.12
N ARG A 81 13.72 -22.92 -7.70
CA ARG A 81 13.53 -21.54 -8.17
C ARG A 81 13.26 -21.51 -9.67
N GLU A 82 12.34 -22.36 -10.11
CA GLU A 82 11.95 -22.54 -11.52
C GLU A 82 10.85 -21.58 -11.98
N TYR A 83 10.63 -20.49 -11.25
CA TYR A 83 9.67 -19.45 -11.65
C TYR A 83 10.14 -18.72 -12.91
N ARG A 84 9.16 -18.19 -13.66
CA ARG A 84 9.41 -17.34 -14.84
C ARG A 84 10.31 -16.15 -14.43
N ARG A 85 11.43 -15.99 -15.11
CA ARG A 85 12.42 -14.93 -14.84
C ARG A 85 12.45 -13.82 -15.89
N SER A 86 11.84 -14.04 -17.05
CA SER A 86 11.75 -13.03 -18.09
C SER A 86 10.37 -13.06 -18.73
N GLY A 87 9.94 -11.89 -19.18
CA GLY A 87 8.83 -11.74 -20.09
C GLY A 87 9.17 -12.19 -21.52
N SER A 88 8.18 -12.12 -22.38
CA SER A 88 8.27 -12.31 -23.84
C SER A 88 7.85 -11.09 -24.65
N LEU A 89 7.11 -10.16 -24.06
CA LEU A 89 6.63 -8.92 -24.69
C LEU A 89 7.74 -7.88 -24.73
N THR A 90 7.74 -7.05 -25.78
CA THR A 90 8.69 -5.97 -25.99
C THR A 90 8.04 -4.81 -26.75
N GLY A 91 8.64 -3.62 -26.70
CA GLY A 91 8.18 -2.47 -27.48
C GLY A 91 6.74 -2.09 -27.18
N ASP A 92 5.95 -1.80 -28.21
CA ASP A 92 4.58 -1.32 -28.06
C ASP A 92 3.67 -2.32 -27.36
N GLU A 93 3.80 -3.63 -27.62
CA GLU A 93 2.95 -4.64 -26.97
C GLU A 93 3.12 -4.67 -25.44
N LEU A 94 4.34 -4.41 -24.97
CA LEU A 94 4.64 -4.32 -23.54
C LEU A 94 4.01 -3.06 -22.93
N VAL A 95 4.10 -1.94 -23.64
CA VAL A 95 3.53 -0.65 -23.21
C VAL A 95 2.01 -0.71 -23.20
N ASP A 96 1.41 -1.30 -24.23
CA ASP A 96 -0.04 -1.48 -24.34
C ASP A 96 -0.59 -2.33 -23.20
N LEU A 97 0.11 -3.43 -22.83
CA LEU A 97 -0.26 -4.23 -21.66
C LEU A 97 -0.18 -3.40 -20.37
N PHE A 98 0.85 -2.58 -20.21
CA PHE A 98 0.99 -1.74 -19.03
C PHE A 98 -0.12 -0.68 -18.93
N ILE A 99 -0.46 -0.04 -20.05
CA ILE A 99 -1.58 0.93 -20.13
C ILE A 99 -2.90 0.23 -19.78
N ASP A 100 -3.19 -0.92 -20.39
CA ASP A 100 -4.40 -1.71 -20.12
C ASP A 100 -4.53 -2.01 -18.62
N ARG A 101 -3.44 -2.46 -17.98
CA ARG A 101 -3.46 -2.73 -16.53
C ARG A 101 -3.62 -1.47 -15.67
N LEU A 102 -3.03 -0.33 -16.07
CA LEU A 102 -3.20 0.92 -15.34
C LEU A 102 -4.64 1.43 -15.42
N GLU A 103 -5.24 1.39 -16.61
CA GLU A 103 -6.62 1.82 -16.86
C GLU A 103 -7.64 0.90 -16.19
N ASP A 104 -7.39 -0.42 -16.16
CA ASP A 104 -8.19 -1.40 -15.40
C ASP A 104 -8.29 -1.05 -13.90
N TYR A 105 -7.31 -0.33 -13.39
CA TYR A 105 -7.29 0.16 -12.01
C TYR A 105 -7.81 1.60 -11.85
N ASP A 106 -8.37 2.24 -12.88
CA ASP A 106 -8.86 3.63 -12.89
C ASP A 106 -7.77 4.72 -12.91
N ALA A 107 -6.52 4.39 -13.31
CA ALA A 107 -5.52 5.42 -13.56
C ALA A 107 -5.74 6.08 -14.94
N THR A 108 -5.45 7.38 -15.07
CA THR A 108 -5.46 8.06 -16.38
C THR A 108 -4.08 8.00 -16.98
N VAL A 109 -3.93 7.58 -18.23
CA VAL A 109 -2.61 7.43 -18.87
C VAL A 109 -2.46 8.36 -20.08
N ARG A 110 -1.29 8.97 -20.23
CA ARG A 110 -0.86 9.67 -21.45
C ARG A 110 0.50 9.18 -21.89
N ARG A 111 0.57 8.58 -23.08
CA ARG A 111 1.82 8.28 -23.76
C ARG A 111 2.24 9.46 -24.64
N VAL A 112 3.45 9.97 -24.44
CA VAL A 112 4.00 11.14 -25.14
C VAL A 112 5.47 10.90 -25.52
N PRO A 113 5.98 11.57 -26.56
CA PRO A 113 7.42 11.62 -26.78
C PRO A 113 8.12 12.27 -25.57
N ALA A 114 9.43 12.02 -25.42
CA ALA A 114 10.21 12.50 -24.27
C ALA A 114 10.15 14.03 -24.06
N ASP A 115 10.03 14.81 -25.14
CA ASP A 115 9.88 16.28 -25.09
C ASP A 115 8.44 16.74 -24.77
N GLY A 116 7.46 15.83 -24.80
CA GLY A 116 6.06 16.09 -24.50
C GLY A 116 5.68 16.02 -23.02
N VAL A 117 6.61 15.60 -22.13
CA VAL A 117 6.33 15.40 -20.70
C VAL A 117 5.79 16.66 -20.03
N ALA A 118 6.39 17.82 -20.30
CA ALA A 118 5.97 19.08 -19.70
C ALA A 118 4.51 19.43 -20.04
N GLY A 119 4.12 19.23 -21.29
CA GLY A 119 2.74 19.46 -21.73
C GLY A 119 1.75 18.47 -21.11
N ALA A 120 2.14 17.21 -20.96
CA ALA A 120 1.30 16.19 -20.33
C ALA A 120 1.08 16.45 -18.83
N VAL A 121 2.14 16.76 -18.09
CA VAL A 121 2.07 17.15 -16.67
C VAL A 121 1.18 18.39 -16.52
N ALA A 122 1.39 19.40 -17.36
CA ALA A 122 0.60 20.63 -17.34
C ALA A 122 -0.90 20.37 -17.57
N ALA A 123 -1.24 19.46 -18.48
CA ALA A 123 -2.62 19.12 -18.76
C ALA A 123 -3.29 18.43 -17.56
N PHE A 124 -2.64 17.44 -16.95
CA PHE A 124 -3.19 16.74 -15.77
C PHE A 124 -3.44 17.70 -14.60
N LEU A 125 -2.50 18.61 -14.33
CA LEU A 125 -2.65 19.60 -13.27
C LEU A 125 -3.83 20.56 -13.52
N ARG A 126 -4.05 20.97 -14.78
CA ARG A 126 -5.15 21.89 -15.14
C ARG A 126 -6.52 21.23 -15.13
N GLU A 127 -6.62 20.01 -15.68
CA GLU A 127 -7.89 19.28 -15.78
C GLU A 127 -8.49 19.00 -14.41
N ARG A 128 -7.66 18.64 -13.45
CA ARG A 128 -8.11 18.36 -12.07
C ARG A 128 -8.46 19.63 -11.29
N HIS A 129 -7.72 20.72 -11.51
CA HIS A 129 -8.07 22.01 -10.92
C HIS A 129 -9.39 22.57 -11.48
N GLY A 130 -9.67 22.36 -12.77
CA GLY A 130 -10.90 22.85 -13.42
C GLY A 130 -12.15 21.98 -13.18
N GLY A 131 -12.00 20.70 -12.81
CA GLY A 131 -13.10 19.72 -12.77
C GLY A 131 -13.62 19.32 -11.38
N GLY A 132 -12.94 19.69 -10.30
CA GLY A 132 -13.20 19.15 -8.97
C GLY A 132 -13.16 20.21 -7.88
N GLY A 133 -14.10 21.15 -7.91
CA GLY A 133 -14.32 22.07 -6.80
C GLY A 133 -14.84 21.34 -5.57
N ALA A 134 -13.96 20.74 -4.77
CA ALA A 134 -14.07 20.98 -3.34
C ALA A 134 -13.81 22.48 -3.18
N THR A 135 -14.88 23.27 -3.18
CA THR A 135 -14.81 24.66 -2.75
C THR A 135 -14.01 24.67 -1.47
N ARG A 136 -12.81 25.26 -1.51
CA ARG A 136 -12.17 25.72 -0.27
C ARG A 136 -13.26 26.51 0.45
N GLU A 137 -13.56 26.17 1.70
CA GLU A 137 -14.61 26.86 2.49
C GLU A 137 -14.36 28.38 2.54
N ASP A 138 -13.14 28.80 2.20
CA ASP A 138 -12.63 30.15 2.11
C ASP A 138 -13.11 30.99 0.89
N GLY A 139 -13.88 30.41 -0.04
CA GLY A 139 -14.54 31.20 -1.11
C GLY A 139 -13.62 31.87 -2.14
N GLY A 140 -12.39 31.39 -2.33
CA GLY A 140 -11.46 31.89 -3.36
C GLY A 140 -11.73 31.29 -4.74
N GLY A 141 -11.85 32.12 -5.78
CA GLY A 141 -11.90 31.68 -7.18
C GLY A 141 -10.64 30.90 -7.61
N ALA A 142 -10.68 30.30 -8.81
CA ALA A 142 -9.64 29.44 -9.42
C ALA A 142 -8.22 29.78 -8.93
N GLY A 143 -7.79 29.07 -7.89
CA GLY A 143 -6.59 29.37 -7.12
C GLY A 143 -5.33 28.89 -7.82
N GLU A 144 -4.19 29.41 -7.38
CA GLU A 144 -2.88 28.84 -7.72
C GLU A 144 -2.84 27.34 -7.37
N VAL A 145 -2.43 26.50 -8.33
CA VAL A 145 -2.23 25.05 -8.13
C VAL A 145 -0.89 24.85 -7.44
N THR A 146 -0.90 24.24 -6.26
CA THR A 146 0.32 23.90 -5.51
C THR A 146 0.72 22.46 -5.77
N VAL A 147 1.97 22.25 -6.19
CA VAL A 147 2.53 20.94 -6.49
C VAL A 147 3.75 20.67 -5.62
N VAL A 148 3.82 19.50 -4.99
CA VAL A 148 5.05 19.02 -4.36
C VAL A 148 5.81 18.13 -5.33
N THR A 149 7.13 18.25 -5.37
CA THR A 149 7.97 17.37 -6.17
C THR A 149 9.33 17.15 -5.49
N PRO A 150 9.96 15.98 -5.63
CA PRO A 150 11.33 15.76 -5.17
C PRO A 150 12.33 16.74 -5.83
N ASP A 151 13.42 17.04 -5.12
CA ASP A 151 14.52 17.90 -5.63
C ASP A 151 15.11 17.38 -6.95
N ALA A 152 15.23 16.06 -7.11
CA ALA A 152 15.82 15.44 -8.30
C ALA A 152 14.91 15.42 -9.54
N VAL A 153 13.61 15.73 -9.37
CA VAL A 153 12.70 15.78 -10.52
C VAL A 153 13.07 16.96 -11.43
N PRO A 154 13.24 16.73 -12.75
CA PRO A 154 13.69 17.78 -13.66
C PRO A 154 12.76 18.99 -13.70
N ALA A 155 13.33 20.20 -13.76
CA ALA A 155 12.55 21.44 -13.75
C ALA A 155 11.76 21.63 -15.06
N GLU A 156 12.26 21.08 -16.16
CA GLU A 156 11.65 21.11 -17.49
C GLU A 156 10.27 20.46 -17.53
N TRP A 157 9.97 19.50 -16.65
CA TRP A 157 8.63 18.90 -16.54
C TRP A 157 7.55 19.93 -16.15
N PHE A 158 7.96 21.10 -15.65
CA PHE A 158 7.08 22.18 -15.24
C PHE A 158 7.21 23.45 -16.13
N ALA A 159 7.95 23.38 -17.24
CA ALA A 159 8.22 24.54 -18.09
C ALA A 159 6.93 25.17 -18.65
N GLU A 160 5.93 24.34 -18.96
CA GLU A 160 4.63 24.73 -19.53
C GLU A 160 3.64 25.32 -18.51
N VAL A 161 3.94 25.24 -17.21
CA VAL A 161 3.06 25.75 -16.14
C VAL A 161 3.67 26.88 -15.30
N THR A 162 4.97 27.09 -15.40
CA THR A 162 5.69 28.15 -14.66
C THR A 162 5.97 29.40 -15.52
N GLY A 163 5.58 29.40 -16.80
CA GLY A 163 5.70 30.56 -17.70
C GLY A 163 4.53 31.56 -17.61
N ASP A 164 4.73 32.78 -18.13
CA ASP A 164 3.78 33.92 -18.13
C ASP A 164 2.50 33.72 -19.01
N GLY A 165 2.08 32.48 -19.26
CA GLY A 165 0.93 32.17 -20.11
C GLY A 165 -0.43 32.33 -19.41
N ASP A 166 -1.51 32.36 -20.21
CA ASP A 166 -2.93 32.48 -19.76
C ASP A 166 -3.47 31.26 -18.96
N GLY A 167 -2.59 30.45 -18.39
CA GLY A 167 -2.93 29.23 -17.63
C GLY A 167 -3.12 29.47 -16.13
N VAL A 168 -3.64 28.45 -15.45
CA VAL A 168 -3.68 28.42 -13.97
C VAL A 168 -2.23 28.46 -13.46
N PRO A 169 -1.86 29.44 -12.59
CA PRO A 169 -0.50 29.52 -12.07
C PRO A 169 -0.19 28.27 -11.23
N VAL A 170 0.96 27.63 -11.48
CA VAL A 170 1.42 26.47 -10.71
C VAL A 170 2.61 26.87 -9.84
N ARG A 171 2.45 26.69 -8.52
CA ARG A 171 3.53 26.83 -7.56
C ARG A 171 4.14 25.47 -7.24
N VAL A 172 5.38 25.28 -7.67
CA VAL A 172 6.16 24.07 -7.40
C VAL A 172 6.94 24.22 -6.10
N ILE A 173 6.69 23.33 -5.14
CA ILE A 173 7.38 23.23 -3.85
C ILE A 173 8.27 22.00 -3.89
N ARG A 174 9.55 22.18 -3.57
CA ARG A 174 10.52 21.09 -3.53
C ARG A 174 10.54 20.40 -2.17
N ASP A 175 10.56 19.07 -2.20
CA ASP A 175 10.75 18.22 -1.02
C ASP A 175 12.05 17.40 -1.14
N SER A 176 12.76 17.26 -0.03
CA SER A 176 13.92 16.36 0.05
C SER A 176 14.15 15.82 1.46
N ARG A 177 15.11 14.91 1.59
CA ARG A 177 15.52 14.36 2.90
C ARG A 177 16.18 15.45 3.76
N GLU A 178 16.90 16.36 3.13
CA GLU A 178 17.64 17.45 3.76
C GLU A 178 16.72 18.62 4.12
N ARG A 179 15.66 18.85 3.32
CA ARG A 179 14.66 19.89 3.56
C ARG A 179 13.25 19.30 3.47
N PRO A 180 12.87 18.50 4.48
CA PRO A 180 11.57 17.85 4.48
C PRO A 180 10.44 18.85 4.71
N LEU A 181 9.42 18.84 3.85
CA LEU A 181 8.14 19.48 4.14
C LEU A 181 7.45 18.77 5.31
N ASP A 182 6.71 19.54 6.11
CA ASP A 182 5.84 19.00 7.15
C ASP A 182 4.58 18.36 6.54
N VAL A 183 3.95 17.48 7.30
CA VAL A 183 2.82 16.67 6.81
C VAL A 183 1.61 17.55 6.48
N ASP A 184 1.38 18.64 7.20
CA ASP A 184 0.24 19.52 6.95
C ASP A 184 0.40 20.27 5.64
N THR A 185 1.62 20.76 5.35
CA THR A 185 1.97 21.32 4.04
C THR A 185 1.74 20.30 2.94
N VAL A 186 2.27 19.07 3.07
CA VAL A 186 2.10 18.00 2.08
C VAL A 186 0.62 17.62 1.90
N ASN A 187 -0.19 17.65 2.96
CA ASN A 187 -1.63 17.36 2.88
C ASN A 187 -2.45 18.48 2.22
N SER A 188 -1.92 19.70 2.20
CA SER A 188 -2.63 20.87 1.68
C SER A 188 -2.41 21.14 0.17
N VAL A 189 -1.50 20.39 -0.47
CA VAL A 189 -1.15 20.60 -1.88
C VAL A 189 -2.13 19.90 -2.81
N ASP A 190 -2.26 20.42 -4.02
CA ASP A 190 -3.22 19.90 -5.00
C ASP A 190 -2.71 18.61 -5.64
N ALA A 191 -1.40 18.47 -5.83
CA ALA A 191 -0.79 17.27 -6.40
C ALA A 191 0.65 17.04 -5.96
N VAL A 192 1.11 15.80 -6.12
CA VAL A 192 2.53 15.45 -6.18
C VAL A 192 2.92 15.04 -7.58
N VAL A 193 4.09 15.47 -8.05
CA VAL A 193 4.71 15.00 -9.30
C VAL A 193 5.99 14.23 -8.96
N THR A 194 6.14 13.02 -9.49
CA THR A 194 7.35 12.20 -9.30
C THR A 194 7.75 11.45 -10.57
N GLY A 195 8.96 10.87 -10.57
CA GLY A 195 9.31 9.76 -11.45
C GLY A 195 9.14 8.39 -10.77
N SER A 196 9.29 7.33 -11.55
CA SER A 196 9.39 5.94 -11.09
C SER A 196 10.77 5.33 -11.37
N ALA A 197 11.19 4.32 -10.62
CA ALA A 197 12.45 3.61 -10.88
C ALA A 197 12.31 2.45 -11.88
N VAL A 198 11.15 1.78 -11.85
CA VAL A 198 10.78 0.69 -12.74
C VAL A 198 9.26 0.48 -12.67
N SER A 199 8.66 0.04 -13.77
CA SER A 199 7.23 -0.27 -13.85
C SER A 199 7.01 -1.68 -14.42
N VAL A 200 5.96 -2.37 -13.95
CA VAL A 200 5.67 -3.77 -14.30
C VAL A 200 4.34 -3.85 -15.04
N ALA A 201 4.38 -4.30 -16.29
CA ALA A 201 3.23 -4.37 -17.18
C ALA A 201 2.17 -5.35 -16.69
N ASP A 202 2.54 -6.61 -16.37
CA ASP A 202 1.58 -7.68 -16.01
C ASP A 202 0.64 -7.31 -14.85
N THR A 203 1.15 -6.50 -13.92
CA THR A 203 0.46 -6.12 -12.69
C THR A 203 0.07 -4.64 -12.63
N GLY A 204 0.33 -3.85 -13.69
CA GLY A 204 0.09 -2.41 -13.69
C GLY A 204 0.81 -1.69 -12.55
N THR A 205 2.01 -2.14 -12.18
CA THR A 205 2.69 -1.66 -10.97
C THR A 205 3.74 -0.62 -11.26
N ILE A 206 3.72 0.49 -10.51
CA ILE A 206 4.75 1.53 -10.52
C ILE A 206 5.58 1.40 -9.25
N VAL A 207 6.90 1.26 -9.38
CA VAL A 207 7.81 1.13 -8.24
C VAL A 207 8.49 2.47 -7.95
N LEU A 208 8.19 3.00 -6.77
CA LEU A 208 8.68 4.28 -6.27
C LEU A 208 9.84 4.03 -5.31
N VAL A 209 11.04 4.39 -5.74
CA VAL A 209 12.28 4.29 -4.98
C VAL A 209 13.34 5.18 -5.62
N GLY A 210 14.24 5.73 -4.81
CA GLY A 210 15.29 6.64 -5.28
C GLY A 210 14.84 8.10 -5.34
N GLU A 211 15.68 8.92 -5.98
CA GLU A 211 15.60 10.39 -5.86
C GLU A 211 14.42 10.99 -6.61
N LEU A 212 14.04 10.43 -7.75
CA LEU A 212 12.90 10.90 -8.56
C LEU A 212 11.55 10.64 -7.88
N SER A 213 11.47 9.67 -6.97
CA SER A 213 10.25 9.38 -6.19
C SER A 213 10.24 10.08 -4.83
N GLY A 214 11.40 10.49 -4.31
CA GLY A 214 11.53 11.26 -3.07
C GLY A 214 11.15 10.49 -1.80
N ARG A 215 10.66 11.22 -0.79
CA ARG A 215 10.25 10.63 0.49
C ARG A 215 8.85 10.02 0.36
N ARG A 216 8.61 8.87 0.99
CA ARG A 216 7.29 8.19 0.94
C ARG A 216 6.09 9.04 1.37
N ALA A 217 6.31 10.07 2.19
CA ALA A 217 5.23 10.97 2.61
C ALA A 217 4.60 11.71 1.42
N THR A 218 5.41 12.16 0.44
CA THR A 218 4.91 12.95 -0.69
C THR A 218 4.08 12.14 -1.66
N THR A 219 4.25 10.81 -1.70
CA THR A 219 3.47 9.92 -2.58
C THR A 219 2.35 9.16 -1.83
N LEU A 220 2.14 9.47 -0.55
CA LEU A 220 1.12 8.82 0.29
C LEU A 220 0.05 9.79 0.76
N VAL A 221 0.44 11.04 1.05
CA VAL A 221 -0.43 12.03 1.69
C VAL A 221 -1.25 12.86 0.69
N PRO A 222 -0.68 13.41 -0.39
CA PRO A 222 -1.46 14.14 -1.39
C PRO A 222 -2.48 13.22 -2.06
N ASP A 223 -3.65 13.77 -2.39
CA ASP A 223 -4.76 12.99 -2.93
C ASP A 223 -4.64 12.73 -4.46
N HIS A 224 -3.74 13.45 -5.11
CA HIS A 224 -3.43 13.35 -6.53
C HIS A 224 -1.94 13.13 -6.75
N HIS A 225 -1.60 12.05 -7.44
CA HIS A 225 -0.24 11.73 -7.85
C HIS A 225 -0.14 11.69 -9.37
N VAL A 226 0.68 12.57 -9.92
CA VAL A 226 1.14 12.52 -11.31
C VAL A 226 2.50 11.85 -11.33
N VAL A 227 2.64 10.74 -12.04
CA VAL A 227 3.92 10.01 -12.13
C VAL A 227 4.38 9.89 -13.57
N VAL A 228 5.64 10.22 -13.80
CA VAL A 228 6.29 10.05 -15.10
C VAL A 228 7.06 8.73 -15.09
N VAL A 229 6.77 7.90 -16.08
CA VAL A 229 7.37 6.59 -16.33
C VAL A 229 8.11 6.67 -17.66
N ASP A 230 9.40 6.37 -17.66
CA ASP A 230 10.16 6.20 -18.90
C ASP A 230 9.81 4.84 -19.52
N VAL A 231 9.62 4.79 -20.84
CA VAL A 231 9.30 3.55 -21.56
C VAL A 231 10.39 2.48 -21.38
N ASP A 232 11.65 2.90 -21.23
CA ASP A 232 12.80 2.01 -21.03
C ASP A 232 12.87 1.44 -19.60
N ASP A 233 12.07 1.99 -18.68
CA ASP A 233 11.89 1.50 -17.31
C ASP A 233 10.68 0.57 -17.17
N ILE A 234 9.95 0.27 -18.25
CA ILE A 234 8.85 -0.70 -18.23
C ILE A 234 9.41 -2.12 -18.47
N VAL A 235 9.06 -3.05 -17.59
CA VAL A 235 9.35 -4.48 -17.72
C VAL A 235 8.05 -5.27 -17.71
N GLU A 236 8.06 -6.51 -18.21
CA GLU A 236 6.83 -7.30 -18.24
C GLU A 236 6.47 -7.80 -16.84
N ILE A 237 7.46 -8.32 -16.10
CA ILE A 237 7.20 -9.09 -14.88
C ILE A 237 7.99 -8.65 -13.65
N VAL A 238 7.43 -8.89 -12.47
CA VAL A 238 8.04 -8.51 -11.17
C VAL A 238 9.49 -9.00 -10.98
N PRO A 239 9.87 -10.24 -11.37
CA PRO A 239 11.27 -10.69 -11.29
C PRO A 239 12.26 -9.85 -12.11
N GLU A 240 11.83 -9.22 -13.21
CA GLU A 240 12.65 -8.30 -14.00
C GLU A 240 12.82 -6.97 -13.28
N ALA A 241 11.76 -6.47 -12.63
CA ALA A 241 11.82 -5.25 -11.84
C ALA A 241 12.82 -5.38 -10.69
N PHE A 242 12.78 -6.47 -9.92
CA PHE A 242 13.79 -6.72 -8.87
C PHE A 242 15.21 -6.80 -9.43
N ARG A 243 15.40 -7.41 -10.61
CA ARG A 243 16.73 -7.47 -11.24
C ARG A 243 17.24 -6.08 -11.61
N ARG A 244 16.37 -5.23 -12.16
CA ARG A 244 16.69 -3.83 -12.50
C ARG A 244 17.03 -3.04 -11.23
N LEU A 245 16.21 -3.15 -10.19
CA LEU A 245 16.40 -2.47 -8.90
C LEU A 245 17.72 -2.88 -8.21
N THR A 246 18.05 -4.18 -8.17
CA THR A 246 19.35 -4.64 -7.68
C THR A 246 20.50 -4.16 -8.56
N GLY A 247 20.34 -4.16 -9.88
CA GLY A 247 21.34 -3.62 -10.81
C GLY A 247 21.61 -2.11 -10.62
N GLN A 248 20.60 -1.36 -10.18
CA GLN A 248 20.69 0.06 -9.84
C GLN A 248 21.13 0.31 -8.38
N GLY A 249 21.32 -0.73 -7.56
CA GLY A 249 21.67 -0.59 -6.14
C GLY A 249 20.55 0.00 -5.27
N LEU A 250 19.29 -0.16 -5.68
CA LEU A 250 18.11 0.35 -4.97
C LEU A 250 17.47 -0.67 -4.03
N ASP A 251 17.91 -1.92 -4.05
CA ASP A 251 17.37 -3.07 -3.30
C ASP A 251 17.54 -3.01 -1.77
N GLY A 252 18.38 -2.09 -1.27
CA GLY A 252 18.48 -1.77 0.15
C GLY A 252 17.57 -0.61 0.61
N GLN A 253 16.85 0.04 -0.30
CA GLN A 253 16.06 1.24 0.02
C GLN A 253 14.59 0.90 0.28
N PRO A 254 13.86 1.73 1.04
CA PRO A 254 12.41 1.60 1.14
C PRO A 254 11.76 1.80 -0.23
N MET A 255 10.99 0.80 -0.66
CA MET A 255 10.26 0.81 -1.92
C MET A 255 8.76 0.88 -1.67
N THR A 256 8.03 1.62 -2.51
CA THR A 256 6.57 1.59 -2.57
C THR A 256 6.15 1.04 -3.92
N PHE A 257 5.32 -0.01 -3.92
CA PHE A 257 4.77 -0.62 -5.14
C PHE A 257 3.31 -0.17 -5.25
N VAL A 258 2.98 0.55 -6.32
CA VAL A 258 1.64 1.11 -6.58
C VAL A 258 1.02 0.36 -7.76
N SER A 259 0.04 -0.51 -7.52
CA SER A 259 -0.66 -1.30 -8.55
C SER A 259 -2.08 -0.75 -8.78
N GLY A 260 -2.17 0.54 -9.11
CA GLY A 260 -3.43 1.29 -9.17
C GLY A 260 -3.62 2.33 -8.04
N PRO A 261 -4.65 3.20 -8.13
CA PRO A 261 -5.02 4.15 -7.10
C PRO A 261 -5.46 3.43 -5.82
N SER A 262 -5.28 4.09 -4.69
CA SER A 262 -5.53 3.47 -3.38
C SER A 262 -7.00 3.11 -3.19
N ALA A 263 -7.27 1.82 -3.09
CA ALA A 263 -8.60 1.30 -2.80
C ALA A 263 -8.52 0.17 -1.78
N THR A 264 -9.35 0.25 -0.74
CA THR A 264 -9.66 -0.90 0.12
C THR A 264 -11.02 -1.45 -0.24
N VAL A 265 -11.15 -2.76 -0.14
CA VAL A 265 -12.44 -3.44 -0.18
C VAL A 265 -12.85 -3.64 1.28
N ASP A 266 -13.93 -2.99 1.71
CA ASP A 266 -14.51 -3.27 3.03
C ASP A 266 -15.00 -4.73 3.08
N ILE A 267 -15.18 -5.30 4.27
CA ILE A 267 -15.61 -6.69 4.48
C ILE A 267 -16.97 -7.00 3.82
N GLU A 268 -17.72 -5.96 3.46
CA GLU A 268 -18.99 -6.01 2.73
C GLU A 268 -18.83 -5.93 1.20
N LEU A 269 -17.61 -6.05 0.66
CA LEU A 269 -17.26 -5.94 -0.76
C LEU A 269 -17.51 -4.56 -1.39
N ILE A 270 -17.63 -3.52 -0.57
CA ILE A 270 -17.76 -2.15 -1.02
C ILE A 270 -16.36 -1.55 -1.16
N ARG A 271 -16.02 -1.05 -2.36
CA ARG A 271 -14.74 -0.39 -2.61
C ARG A 271 -14.76 1.00 -1.97
N VAL A 272 -13.95 1.20 -0.94
CA VAL A 272 -13.68 2.50 -0.31
C VAL A 272 -12.37 3.03 -0.89
N GLN A 273 -12.44 4.14 -1.62
CA GLN A 273 -11.25 4.79 -2.18
C GLN A 273 -10.68 5.83 -1.20
N GLY A 274 -9.35 5.87 -1.03
CA GLY A 274 -8.64 7.00 -0.39
C GLY A 274 -8.32 6.94 1.10
N VAL A 275 -8.31 5.77 1.72
CA VAL A 275 -7.84 5.63 3.12
C VAL A 275 -6.34 5.29 3.24
N HIS A 276 -5.66 4.95 2.15
CA HIS A 276 -4.28 4.44 2.17
C HIS A 276 -3.34 5.02 1.10
N GLY A 277 -3.68 6.16 0.49
CA GLY A 277 -2.87 6.81 -0.56
C GLY A 277 -3.70 7.67 -1.51
N PRO A 278 -3.06 8.24 -2.55
CA PRO A 278 -3.75 9.08 -3.54
C PRO A 278 -4.95 8.36 -4.15
N ARG A 279 -6.11 9.04 -4.19
CA ARG A 279 -7.30 8.55 -4.91
C ARG A 279 -7.18 8.74 -6.42
N THR A 280 -6.40 9.73 -6.83
CA THR A 280 -6.14 10.01 -8.24
C THR A 280 -4.71 9.66 -8.59
N LEU A 281 -4.55 8.80 -9.59
CA LEU A 281 -3.27 8.47 -10.19
C LEU A 281 -3.32 8.81 -11.69
N ASP A 282 -2.49 9.77 -12.10
CA ASP A 282 -2.29 10.11 -13.51
C ASP A 282 -0.86 9.74 -13.92
N VAL A 283 -0.72 9.02 -15.04
CA VAL A 283 0.55 8.45 -15.49
C VAL A 283 0.94 9.07 -16.83
N VAL A 284 2.15 9.61 -16.90
CA VAL A 284 2.78 10.05 -18.15
C VAL A 284 3.81 8.99 -18.54
N ILE A 285 3.59 8.31 -19.67
CA ILE A 285 4.60 7.40 -20.26
C ILE A 285 5.40 8.20 -21.29
N ALA A 286 6.71 8.34 -21.05
CA ALA A 286 7.62 9.11 -21.89
C ALA A 286 8.50 8.17 -22.73
N GLY A 287 8.44 8.30 -24.06
CA GLY A 287 9.27 7.52 -24.99
C GLY A 287 8.66 7.27 -26.35
#